data_AF-A0A7V8NPR4-F1
#
_entry.id   AF-A0A7V8NPR4-F1
#
_cell.length_a   1.000
_cell.length_b   1.000
_cell.length_c   1.000
_cell.angle_alpha   90.00
_cell.angle_beta   90.00
_cell.angle_gamma   90.00
#
_symmetry.space_group_name_H-M   'P 1'
#
loop_
_entity.id
_entity.type
_entity.pdbx_description
1 polymer ?
#
loop_
_entity_poly.entity_id
_entity_poly.type
_entity_poly.pdbx_seq_one_letter_code
_entity_poly.pdbx_strand_id
1 'polypeptide(L)'
;MRRLLGGNSPFLVLLFFAAAYPIPAQTPGTATAPLREVRVDGQKHLSEAQAVALTGLALGSEVSRSDLQAGADKLSKSGLFDKVSYKFETRTGVIVTYHVEESPRIPAYFDNIPWFADSELADAIRKKLPYFDGTLPQAGDAVEQAAEAIKELIASHGFEVTLEHQVTGNPTGDGTVQLFKVEGPALHIEKLEFSDASLLASKAVQQHLREMVGKPYSRMTIDLFLTEAIRPVYLRKGCLHPKLGPPEIRLTGNPSQKLPQQIPVFLPIDPGPVYHWKEVHWVGNITVSEFTLNGDVGLKPGDVADGMQIEAGWDRVREELGHHGYLDAKVDPVPAFDESAHTVSYSVTIHEGLQYRFGKMVLTGLSPAAEKKLHAAWPIPQGEIFDKTKYEEVLMKLQLHQEQIFGELPLHYESVGHWLEPDAGTGTVDVLLDFK
;
A
#
# COMPACT_ATOMS: atom_id res chain seq x y z
N MET A 1 -0.36 76.50 -50.49
CA MET A 1 -0.31 75.36 -49.56
C MET A 1 1.13 75.19 -49.07
N ARG A 2 1.38 75.56 -47.81
CA ARG A 2 2.70 75.69 -47.19
C ARG A 2 3.15 74.36 -46.56
N ARG A 3 4.42 73.98 -46.75
CA ARG A 3 5.22 73.25 -45.76
C ARG A 3 6.62 73.88 -45.76
N LEU A 4 6.97 74.48 -44.63
CA LEU A 4 8.27 75.07 -44.34
C LEU A 4 8.98 74.19 -43.31
N LEU A 5 10.26 73.98 -43.58
CA LEU A 5 11.28 73.40 -42.70
C LEU A 5 11.58 74.34 -41.52
N GLY A 6 12.26 73.80 -40.50
CA GLY A 6 13.32 74.54 -39.81
C GLY A 6 13.33 74.40 -38.30
N GLY A 7 14.49 74.02 -37.77
CA GLY A 7 14.74 73.70 -36.35
C GLY A 7 14.52 74.85 -35.36
N ASN A 8 14.45 74.47 -34.09
CA ASN A 8 14.42 75.40 -32.97
C ASN A 8 15.52 75.05 -31.95
N SER A 9 16.23 76.11 -31.54
CA SER A 9 17.34 76.18 -30.59
C SER A 9 16.96 75.81 -29.14
N PRO A 10 17.95 75.55 -28.25
CA PRO A 10 17.70 75.06 -26.89
C PRO A 10 17.41 76.18 -25.89
N PHE A 11 16.60 75.86 -24.86
CA PHE A 11 16.38 76.69 -23.68
C PHE A 11 17.18 76.10 -22.51
N LEU A 12 18.05 76.91 -21.91
CA LEU A 12 18.89 76.58 -20.75
C LEU A 12 18.05 76.76 -19.46
N VAL A 13 17.89 75.71 -18.66
CA VAL A 13 17.33 75.80 -17.30
C VAL A 13 18.38 75.25 -16.32
N LEU A 14 18.88 76.12 -15.45
CA LEU A 14 19.76 75.76 -14.34
C LEU A 14 18.96 75.01 -13.26
N LEU A 15 19.40 73.79 -12.93
CA LEU A 15 18.94 73.01 -11.78
C LEU A 15 20.01 73.07 -10.68
N PHE A 16 19.64 73.63 -9.53
CA PHE A 16 20.42 73.59 -8.28
C PHE A 16 20.48 72.15 -7.75
N PHE A 17 21.68 71.58 -7.67
CA PHE A 17 21.92 70.31 -6.97
C PHE A 17 22.04 70.57 -5.46
N ALA A 18 21.03 70.17 -4.68
CA ALA A 18 21.18 69.98 -3.25
C ALA A 18 21.81 68.59 -3.02
N ALA A 19 23.02 68.55 -2.48
CA ALA A 19 23.68 67.31 -2.09
C ALA A 19 23.00 66.73 -0.83
N ALA A 20 22.13 65.74 -1.02
CA ALA A 20 21.65 64.89 0.05
C ALA A 20 22.68 63.79 0.31
N TYR A 21 23.31 63.80 1.49
CA TYR A 21 24.14 62.68 1.94
C TYR A 21 23.25 61.47 2.25
N PRO A 22 23.49 60.29 1.65
CA PRO A 22 22.78 59.09 2.05
C PRO A 22 23.24 58.68 3.45
N ILE A 23 22.32 58.64 4.40
CA ILE A 23 22.53 57.94 5.67
C ILE A 23 22.46 56.44 5.34
N PRO A 24 23.51 55.64 5.60
CA PRO A 24 23.42 54.21 5.43
C PRO A 24 22.37 53.66 6.41
N ALA A 25 21.26 53.14 5.87
CA ALA A 25 20.31 52.34 6.62
C ALA A 25 21.04 51.06 7.05
N GLN A 26 21.41 50.97 8.33
CA GLN A 26 21.85 49.72 8.93
C GLN A 26 20.64 48.79 8.96
N THR A 27 20.67 47.76 8.11
CA THR A 27 19.77 46.61 8.24
C THR A 27 20.01 46.01 9.63
N PRO A 28 18.98 45.82 10.47
CA PRO A 28 19.18 45.19 11.77
C PRO A 28 19.76 43.79 11.54
N GLY A 29 20.98 43.56 12.00
CA GLY A 29 21.60 42.25 11.96
C GLY A 29 20.75 41.25 12.74
N THR A 30 20.53 40.06 12.17
CA THR A 30 19.81 38.97 12.83
C THR A 30 20.47 38.69 14.17
N ALA A 31 19.72 38.88 15.26
CA ALA A 31 20.22 38.59 16.60
C ALA A 31 20.61 37.10 16.70
N THR A 32 21.85 36.86 17.09
CA THR A 32 22.43 35.52 17.30
C THR A 32 22.79 35.35 18.77
N ALA A 33 22.71 34.11 19.24
CA ALA A 33 23.13 33.73 20.58
C ALA A 33 23.68 32.30 20.59
N PRO A 34 24.56 31.94 21.55
CA PRO A 34 25.17 30.63 21.58
C PRO A 34 24.15 29.54 21.91
N LEU A 35 24.12 28.49 21.09
CA LEU A 35 23.29 27.30 21.30
C LEU A 35 23.83 26.47 22.46
N ARG A 36 23.03 26.30 23.50
CA ARG A 36 23.38 25.55 24.72
C ARG A 36 22.90 24.12 24.69
N GLU A 37 21.70 23.90 24.14
CA GLU A 37 21.06 22.60 24.19
C GLU A 37 20.04 22.45 23.05
N VAL A 38 19.96 21.23 22.51
CA VAL A 38 18.97 20.81 21.52
C VAL A 38 18.31 19.56 22.05
N ARG A 39 16.98 19.57 22.15
CA ARG A 39 16.17 18.42 22.53
C ARG A 39 15.17 18.07 21.45
N VAL A 40 14.79 16.81 21.41
CA VAL A 40 13.68 16.33 20.58
C VAL A 40 12.76 15.48 21.43
N ASP A 41 11.46 15.78 21.36
CA ASP A 41 10.39 15.05 22.04
C ASP A 41 9.37 14.50 21.02
N GLY A 42 8.86 13.30 21.26
CA GLY A 42 7.81 12.66 20.46
C GLY A 42 8.29 11.56 19.50
N GLN A 43 9.61 11.41 19.38
CA GLN A 43 10.26 10.24 18.77
C GLN A 43 9.93 8.95 19.52
N LYS A 44 9.78 7.85 18.78
CA LYS A 44 9.48 6.51 19.29
C LYS A 44 10.53 5.51 18.83
N HIS A 45 10.89 5.54 17.55
CA HIS A 45 11.87 4.62 16.96
C HIS A 45 13.27 5.21 16.96
N LEU A 46 13.42 6.52 16.76
CA LEU A 46 14.73 7.17 16.83
C LEU A 46 15.11 7.49 18.29
N SER A 47 16.40 7.38 18.61
CA SER A 47 16.93 7.97 19.85
C SER A 47 16.94 9.51 19.73
N GLU A 48 16.84 10.20 20.87
CA GLU A 48 16.92 11.67 20.90
C GLU A 48 18.22 12.16 20.23
N ALA A 49 19.35 11.52 20.50
CA ALA A 49 20.63 11.89 19.90
C ALA A 49 20.63 11.77 18.36
N GLN A 50 19.99 10.74 17.81
CA GLN A 50 19.84 10.60 16.36
C GLN A 50 18.94 11.69 15.77
N ALA A 51 17.82 11.99 16.44
CA ALA A 51 16.92 13.05 15.99
C ALA A 51 17.57 14.44 16.08
N VAL A 52 18.33 14.72 17.15
CA VAL A 52 19.13 15.95 17.29
C VAL A 52 20.15 16.06 16.16
N ALA A 53 20.83 14.97 15.79
CA ALA A 53 21.82 14.99 14.71
C ALA A 53 21.20 15.39 13.36
N LEU A 54 19.94 15.04 13.08
CA LEU A 54 19.23 15.42 11.85
C LEU A 54 18.99 16.93 11.72
N THR A 55 18.92 17.67 12.84
CA THR A 55 18.81 19.14 12.81
C THR A 55 20.05 19.79 12.19
N GLY A 56 21.21 19.11 12.27
CA GLY A 56 22.51 19.64 11.89
C GLY A 56 22.95 20.86 12.71
N LEU A 57 22.32 21.10 13.87
CA LEU A 57 22.73 22.14 14.81
C LEU A 57 23.91 21.65 15.64
N ALA A 58 24.93 22.50 15.81
CA ALA A 58 26.10 22.20 16.61
C ALA A 58 26.04 22.94 17.95
N LEU A 59 26.19 22.22 19.06
CA LEU A 59 26.24 22.83 20.39
C LEU A 59 27.41 23.83 20.47
N GLY A 60 27.13 25.00 21.03
CA GLY A 60 28.08 26.12 21.20
C GLY A 60 28.15 27.09 20.02
N SER A 61 27.53 26.82 18.88
CA SER A 61 27.52 27.76 17.74
C SER A 61 26.58 28.95 18.00
N GLU A 62 26.92 30.11 17.45
CA GLU A 62 26.02 31.26 17.38
C GLU A 62 24.87 30.96 16.41
N VAL A 63 23.64 30.89 16.94
CA VAL A 63 22.44 30.57 16.15
C VAL A 63 21.40 31.68 16.23
N SER A 64 20.68 31.84 15.14
CA SER A 64 19.53 32.72 14.99
C SER A 64 18.22 31.91 14.95
N ARG A 65 17.07 32.59 15.02
CA ARG A 65 15.77 31.93 14.83
C ARG A 65 15.65 31.23 13.47
N SER A 66 16.26 31.77 12.42
CA SER A 66 16.30 31.12 11.10
C SER A 66 17.07 29.81 11.12
N ASP A 67 18.12 29.69 11.93
CA ASP A 67 18.87 28.43 12.05
C ASP A 67 18.04 27.37 12.79
N LEU A 68 17.29 27.78 13.83
CA LEU A 68 16.36 26.87 14.51
C LEU A 68 15.25 26.38 13.57
N GLN A 69 14.71 27.28 12.74
CA GLN A 69 13.75 26.93 11.70
C GLN A 69 14.38 25.99 10.67
N ALA A 70 15.60 26.25 10.21
CA ALA A 70 16.31 25.37 9.29
C ALA A 70 16.52 23.96 9.87
N GLY A 71 16.73 23.85 11.19
CA GLY A 71 16.72 22.57 11.90
C GLY A 71 15.36 21.86 11.84
N ALA A 72 14.25 22.58 12.06
CA ALA A 72 12.90 22.02 11.89
C ALA A 72 12.64 21.59 10.44
N ASP A 73 13.07 22.40 9.47
CA ASP A 73 12.88 22.12 8.05
C ASP A 73 13.67 20.87 7.63
N LYS A 74 14.88 20.65 8.18
CA LYS A 74 15.64 19.41 7.95
C LYS A 74 14.96 18.19 8.56
N LEU A 75 14.41 18.31 9.77
CA LEU A 75 13.62 17.23 10.37
C LEU A 75 12.42 16.88 9.49
N SER A 76 11.68 17.89 8.99
CA SER A 76 10.55 17.67 8.09
C SER A 76 11.00 17.08 6.74
N LYS A 77 12.06 17.61 6.12
CA LYS A 77 12.62 17.11 4.85
C LYS A 77 13.14 15.69 4.93
N SER A 78 13.60 15.24 6.10
CA SER A 78 14.02 13.85 6.30
C SER A 78 12.93 12.83 5.94
N GLY A 79 11.67 13.25 6.02
CA GLY A 79 10.50 12.39 5.82
C GLY A 79 10.15 11.51 7.01
N LEU A 80 10.97 11.50 8.06
CA LEU A 80 10.77 10.65 9.25
C LEU A 80 9.67 11.15 10.19
N PHE A 81 9.20 12.39 10.00
CA PHE A 81 8.25 13.05 10.89
C PHE A 81 7.13 13.75 10.10
N ASP A 82 5.87 13.37 10.36
CA ASP A 82 4.67 13.95 9.76
C ASP A 82 4.42 15.37 10.29
N LYS A 83 4.82 15.62 11.54
CA LYS A 83 4.70 16.94 12.18
C LYS A 83 6.01 17.29 12.85
N VAL A 84 6.44 18.54 12.66
CA VAL A 84 7.58 19.14 13.34
C VAL A 84 7.18 20.53 13.82
N SER A 85 7.40 20.79 15.10
CA SER A 85 7.28 22.13 15.69
C SER A 85 8.41 22.32 16.69
N TYR A 86 8.68 23.56 17.12
CA TYR A 86 9.70 23.79 18.14
C TYR A 86 9.36 24.97 19.05
N LYS A 87 9.95 24.94 20.24
CA LYS A 87 9.99 26.05 21.19
C LYS A 87 11.44 26.31 21.57
N PHE A 88 11.76 27.55 21.93
CA PHE A 88 13.10 27.89 22.38
C PHE A 88 13.10 28.95 23.47
N GLU A 89 14.13 28.93 24.30
CA GLU A 89 14.40 29.90 25.37
C GLU A 89 15.78 30.53 25.17
N THR A 90 15.96 31.78 25.62
CA THR A 90 17.20 32.56 25.41
C THR A 90 17.83 33.09 26.69
N ARG A 91 17.39 32.63 27.88
CA ARG A 91 17.79 33.19 29.18
C ARG A 91 19.28 33.01 29.51
N THR A 92 19.89 31.90 29.09
CA THR A 92 21.29 31.53 29.40
C THR A 92 22.09 31.13 28.15
N GLY A 93 21.63 31.59 26.99
CA GLY A 93 21.92 31.03 25.67
C GLY A 93 20.68 30.35 25.10
N VAL A 94 20.76 29.87 23.87
CA VAL A 94 19.61 29.27 23.17
C VAL A 94 19.44 27.82 23.59
N ILE A 95 18.26 27.46 24.10
CA ILE A 95 17.84 26.08 24.31
C ILE A 95 16.63 25.85 23.42
N VAL A 96 16.68 24.87 22.53
CA VAL A 96 15.58 24.53 21.61
C VAL A 96 15.06 23.13 21.88
N THR A 97 13.73 22.98 21.91
CA THR A 97 13.05 21.68 21.98
C THR A 97 12.18 21.55 20.74
N TYR A 98 12.48 20.55 19.90
CA TYR A 98 11.64 20.15 18.79
C TYR A 98 10.60 19.14 19.28
N HIS A 99 9.34 19.34 18.93
CA HIS A 99 8.27 18.37 19.13
C HIS A 99 7.91 17.75 17.79
N VAL A 100 8.01 16.42 17.71
CA VAL A 100 7.84 15.66 16.47
C VAL A 100 6.78 14.57 16.60
N GLU A 101 6.16 14.21 15.49
CA GLU A 101 5.31 13.02 15.34
C GLU A 101 5.89 12.18 14.20
N GLU A 102 6.34 10.96 14.48
CA GLU A 102 6.96 10.10 13.47
C GLU A 102 5.99 9.68 12.37
N SER A 103 6.47 9.68 11.13
CA SER A 103 5.74 9.19 9.96
C SER A 103 5.66 7.67 9.94
N PRO A 104 4.60 7.09 9.36
CA PRO A 104 4.55 5.65 9.06
C PRO A 104 5.78 5.21 8.25
N ARG A 105 6.30 4.03 8.57
CA ARG A 105 7.46 3.46 7.91
C ARG A 105 7.05 2.26 7.06
N ILE A 106 7.65 2.17 5.88
CA ILE A 106 7.34 1.22 4.83
C ILE A 106 8.57 0.33 4.62
N PRO A 107 8.43 -1.01 4.58
CA PRO A 107 9.55 -1.91 4.33
C PRO A 107 10.27 -1.62 3.01
N ALA A 108 11.60 -1.63 3.03
CA ALA A 108 12.41 -1.59 1.81
C ALA A 108 12.32 -2.93 1.07
N TYR A 109 12.14 -2.86 -0.25
CA TYR A 109 12.02 -4.03 -1.11
C TYR A 109 12.93 -3.87 -2.34
N PHE A 110 13.83 -4.83 -2.55
CA PHE A 110 14.81 -4.81 -3.62
C PHE A 110 14.40 -5.79 -4.73
N ASP A 111 14.13 -5.28 -5.93
CA ASP A 111 13.48 -6.06 -6.99
C ASP A 111 14.48 -6.83 -7.87
N ASN A 112 15.12 -6.11 -8.78
CA ASN A 112 15.95 -6.67 -9.85
C ASN A 112 17.45 -6.43 -9.59
N ILE A 113 17.88 -6.59 -8.33
CA ILE A 113 19.27 -6.39 -7.89
C ILE A 113 19.87 -7.73 -7.41
N PRO A 114 20.04 -8.74 -8.29
CA PRO A 114 20.42 -10.10 -7.88
C PRO A 114 21.89 -10.26 -7.46
N TRP A 115 22.72 -9.22 -7.58
CA TRP A 115 24.14 -9.30 -7.23
C TRP A 115 24.43 -9.27 -5.74
N PHE A 116 23.44 -8.88 -4.92
CA PHE A 116 23.61 -8.67 -3.49
C PHE A 116 22.49 -9.34 -2.73
N ALA A 117 22.80 -9.87 -1.55
CA ALA A 117 21.77 -10.24 -0.60
C ALA A 117 21.09 -8.98 -0.03
N ASP A 118 19.82 -9.11 0.38
CA ASP A 118 19.07 -8.02 1.05
C ASP A 118 19.83 -7.45 2.26
N SER A 119 20.56 -8.30 2.98
CA SER A 119 21.40 -7.88 4.12
C SER A 119 22.55 -6.96 3.71
N GLU A 120 23.18 -7.20 2.56
CA GLU A 120 24.29 -6.37 2.07
C GLU A 120 23.78 -5.00 1.61
N LEU A 121 22.61 -4.97 0.95
CA LEU A 121 21.91 -3.73 0.59
C LEU A 121 21.49 -2.96 1.85
N ALA A 122 20.93 -3.64 2.84
CA ALA A 122 20.57 -3.04 4.12
C ALA A 122 21.79 -2.47 4.87
N ASP A 123 22.93 -3.18 4.86
CA ASP A 123 24.16 -2.71 5.48
C ASP A 123 24.77 -1.50 4.75
N ALA A 124 24.65 -1.44 3.43
CA ALA A 124 25.01 -0.25 2.67
C ALA A 124 24.16 0.96 3.08
N ILE A 125 22.85 0.78 3.21
CA ILE A 125 21.93 1.84 3.68
C ILE A 125 22.31 2.27 5.10
N ARG A 126 22.59 1.33 6.02
CA ARG A 126 22.98 1.64 7.42
C ARG A 126 24.23 2.49 7.54
N LYS A 127 25.16 2.42 6.58
CA LYS A 127 26.36 3.29 6.58
C LYS A 127 26.01 4.77 6.42
N LYS A 128 24.94 5.10 5.69
CA LYS A 128 24.43 6.48 5.56
C LYS A 128 23.34 6.80 6.58
N LEU A 129 22.52 5.81 6.92
CA LEU A 129 21.36 5.92 7.81
C LEU A 129 21.51 4.93 8.98
N PRO A 130 22.26 5.25 10.04
CA PRO A 130 22.53 4.32 11.14
C PRO A 130 21.28 3.80 11.89
N TYR A 131 20.14 4.47 11.72
CA TYR A 131 18.84 4.09 12.28
C TYR A 131 17.99 3.21 11.34
N PHE A 132 18.54 2.78 10.20
CA PHE A 132 17.81 1.93 9.26
C PHE A 132 17.64 0.51 9.81
N ASP A 133 16.37 0.11 9.97
CA ASP A 133 15.93 -1.17 10.53
C ASP A 133 15.28 -2.08 9.48
N GLY A 134 15.36 -1.73 8.20
CA GLY A 134 14.63 -2.39 7.11
C GLY A 134 13.44 -1.58 6.60
N THR A 135 13.09 -0.47 7.26
CA THR A 135 11.96 0.39 6.86
C THR A 135 12.39 1.85 6.62
N LEU A 136 11.69 2.52 5.72
CA LEU A 136 11.90 3.92 5.33
C LEU A 136 10.58 4.70 5.38
N PRO A 137 10.61 6.03 5.57
CA PRO A 137 9.42 6.85 5.41
C PRO A 137 8.92 6.82 3.96
N GLN A 138 7.68 7.26 3.70
CA GLN A 138 7.09 7.25 2.35
C GLN A 138 7.90 8.02 1.31
N ALA A 139 8.45 9.18 1.69
CA ALA A 139 9.29 10.05 0.85
C ALA A 139 10.27 10.85 1.73
N GLY A 140 11.15 11.65 1.14
CA GLY A 140 12.08 12.54 1.84
C GLY A 140 13.54 12.10 1.78
N ASP A 141 14.43 12.89 2.39
CA ASP A 141 15.89 12.72 2.27
C ASP A 141 16.37 11.34 2.73
N ALA A 142 15.67 10.68 3.67
CA ALA A 142 16.01 9.33 4.08
C ALA A 142 15.88 8.32 2.92
N VAL A 143 14.86 8.46 2.07
CA VAL A 143 14.68 7.60 0.89
C VAL A 143 15.76 7.89 -0.15
N GLU A 144 16.08 9.17 -0.38
CA GLU A 144 17.13 9.58 -1.31
C GLU A 144 18.51 9.07 -0.88
N GLN A 145 18.83 9.15 0.42
CA GLN A 145 20.08 8.63 0.96
C GLN A 145 20.15 7.10 0.88
N ALA A 146 19.04 6.39 1.09
CA ALA A 146 18.99 4.94 0.89
C ALA A 146 19.23 4.57 -0.58
N ALA A 147 18.56 5.26 -1.52
CA ALA A 147 18.77 5.08 -2.96
C ALA A 147 20.24 5.33 -3.35
N GLU A 148 20.85 6.38 -2.82
CA GLU A 148 22.26 6.68 -3.08
C GLU A 148 23.21 5.63 -2.50
N ALA A 149 22.94 5.13 -1.30
CA ALA A 149 23.73 4.05 -0.70
C ALA A 149 23.70 2.77 -1.55
N ILE A 150 22.53 2.42 -2.10
CA ILE A 150 22.36 1.29 -3.01
C ILE A 150 23.15 1.52 -4.30
N LYS A 151 23.03 2.70 -4.91
CA LYS A 151 23.79 3.07 -6.13
C LYS A 151 25.29 3.00 -5.91
N GLU A 152 25.80 3.53 -4.80
CA GLU A 152 27.23 3.48 -4.44
C GLU A 152 27.71 2.04 -4.27
N LEU A 153 26.91 1.16 -3.65
CA LEU A 153 27.25 -0.26 -3.51
C LEU A 153 27.36 -0.93 -4.90
N ILE A 154 26.36 -0.71 -5.76
CA ILE A 154 26.33 -1.28 -7.11
C ILE A 154 27.53 -0.76 -7.95
N ALA A 155 27.81 0.54 -7.88
CA ALA A 155 28.95 1.18 -8.55
C ALA A 155 30.29 0.64 -8.07
N SER A 156 30.43 0.36 -6.77
CA SER A 156 31.66 -0.23 -6.21
C SER A 156 31.99 -1.63 -6.78
N HIS A 157 31.00 -2.32 -7.37
CA HIS A 157 31.15 -3.60 -8.05
C HIS A 157 31.29 -3.46 -9.57
N GLY A 158 31.47 -2.23 -10.07
CA GLY A 158 31.74 -1.94 -11.47
C GLY A 158 30.50 -1.86 -12.37
N PHE A 159 29.32 -1.66 -11.79
CA PHE A 159 28.07 -1.47 -12.52
C PHE A 159 27.58 -0.02 -12.36
N GLU A 160 27.45 0.72 -13.45
CA GLU A 160 26.75 2.00 -13.44
C GLU A 160 25.26 1.76 -13.72
N VAL A 161 24.41 2.20 -12.80
CA VAL A 161 22.97 1.96 -12.85
C VAL A 161 22.19 3.22 -12.54
N THR A 162 21.02 3.34 -13.15
CA THR A 162 19.98 4.25 -12.68
C THR A 162 19.08 3.46 -11.74
N LEU A 163 18.90 3.95 -10.51
CA LEU A 163 17.97 3.35 -9.55
C LEU A 163 16.66 4.13 -9.57
N GLU A 164 15.57 3.43 -9.85
CA GLU A 164 14.19 3.90 -9.72
C GLU A 164 13.65 3.50 -8.35
N HIS A 165 12.83 4.38 -7.78
CA HIS A 165 12.18 4.20 -6.49
C HIS A 165 10.68 4.51 -6.62
N GLN A 166 9.83 3.67 -6.04
CA GLN A 166 8.40 3.93 -5.91
C GLN A 166 7.79 3.22 -4.70
N VAL A 167 6.68 3.73 -4.20
CA VAL A 167 5.82 3.04 -3.21
C VAL A 167 4.80 2.22 -3.98
N THR A 168 4.72 0.91 -3.73
CA THR A 168 3.76 0.01 -4.38
C THR A 168 3.18 -0.99 -3.39
N GLY A 169 2.15 -1.75 -3.79
CA GLY A 169 1.58 -2.82 -2.96
C GLY A 169 2.59 -3.93 -2.66
N ASN A 170 2.51 -4.50 -1.47
CA ASN A 170 3.33 -5.66 -1.08
C ASN A 170 2.89 -6.91 -1.85
N PRO A 171 3.76 -7.62 -2.58
CA PRO A 171 3.39 -8.81 -3.36
C PRO A 171 3.13 -10.06 -2.49
N THR A 172 3.52 -10.02 -1.22
CA THR A 172 3.49 -11.18 -0.30
C THR A 172 2.47 -11.04 0.82
N GLY A 173 1.71 -9.95 0.86
CA GLY A 173 0.73 -9.69 1.91
C GLY A 173 0.18 -8.27 1.85
N ASP A 174 -0.34 -7.79 2.97
CA ASP A 174 -0.97 -6.48 3.04
C ASP A 174 0.04 -5.32 3.09
N GLY A 175 -0.47 -4.12 2.79
CA GLY A 175 0.27 -2.87 2.89
C GLY A 175 1.10 -2.55 1.65
N THR A 176 2.08 -1.66 1.83
CA THR A 176 2.95 -1.17 0.76
C THR A 176 4.42 -1.46 1.06
N VAL A 177 5.26 -1.37 0.03
CA VAL A 177 6.72 -1.49 0.10
C VAL A 177 7.39 -0.35 -0.64
N GLN A 178 8.59 0.02 -0.20
CA GLN A 178 9.50 0.91 -0.92
C GLN A 178 10.30 0.11 -1.93
N LEU A 179 9.79 0.06 -3.17
CA LEU A 179 10.38 -0.69 -4.26
C LEU A 179 11.59 0.06 -4.83
N PHE A 180 12.77 -0.54 -4.70
CA PHE A 180 13.99 -0.12 -5.39
C PHE A 180 14.30 -1.09 -6.53
N LYS A 181 14.46 -0.55 -7.74
CA LYS A 181 14.82 -1.32 -8.93
C LYS A 181 15.81 -0.57 -9.81
N VAL A 182 16.65 -1.30 -10.52
CA VAL A 182 17.59 -0.77 -11.52
C VAL A 182 16.89 -0.64 -12.87
N GLU A 183 17.03 0.51 -13.54
CA GLU A 183 16.63 0.70 -14.92
C GLU A 183 17.73 0.21 -15.90
N GLY A 184 17.33 -0.11 -17.13
CA GLY A 184 18.25 -0.45 -18.22
C GLY A 184 18.17 -1.92 -18.66
N PRO A 185 19.26 -2.48 -19.22
CA PRO A 185 19.26 -3.85 -19.72
C PRO A 185 18.87 -4.86 -18.63
N ALA A 186 17.76 -5.54 -18.83
CA ALA A 186 17.26 -6.51 -17.86
C ALA A 186 17.96 -7.86 -18.02
N LEU A 187 18.24 -8.49 -16.88
CA LEU A 187 18.43 -9.93 -16.80
C LEU A 187 17.08 -10.59 -17.08
N HIS A 188 17.07 -11.70 -17.80
CA HIS A 188 15.86 -12.44 -18.13
C HIS A 188 15.86 -13.79 -17.40
N ILE A 189 14.67 -14.28 -17.07
CA ILE A 189 14.53 -15.56 -16.39
C ILE A 189 14.78 -16.69 -17.41
N GLU A 190 15.84 -17.47 -17.24
CA GLU A 190 16.11 -18.66 -18.06
C GLU A 190 15.14 -19.79 -17.70
N LYS A 191 15.01 -20.04 -16.40
CA LYS A 191 14.17 -21.07 -15.80
C LYS A 191 13.89 -20.73 -14.34
N LEU A 192 12.78 -21.25 -13.83
CA LEU A 192 12.48 -21.27 -12.41
C LEU A 192 12.59 -22.71 -11.91
N GLU A 193 13.29 -22.89 -10.81
CA GLU A 193 13.49 -24.19 -10.15
C GLU A 193 12.92 -24.12 -8.75
N PHE A 194 12.12 -25.11 -8.37
CA PHE A 194 11.56 -25.22 -7.02
C PHE A 194 12.36 -26.22 -6.20
N SER A 195 12.54 -25.93 -4.91
CA SER A 195 12.98 -26.93 -3.94
C SER A 195 12.00 -28.11 -3.82
N ASP A 196 10.69 -27.88 -3.94
CA ASP A 196 9.68 -28.94 -4.02
C ASP A 196 9.42 -29.34 -5.49
N ALA A 197 9.96 -30.49 -5.88
CA ALA A 197 9.77 -31.06 -7.22
C ALA A 197 8.31 -31.45 -7.51
N SER A 198 7.45 -31.61 -6.49
CA SER A 198 6.04 -32.00 -6.66
C SER A 198 5.23 -30.95 -7.42
N LEU A 199 5.64 -29.69 -7.39
CA LEU A 199 5.00 -28.59 -8.12
C LEU A 199 5.05 -28.79 -9.64
N LEU A 200 6.06 -29.50 -10.14
CA LEU A 200 6.22 -29.74 -11.58
C LEU A 200 5.12 -30.67 -12.15
N ALA A 201 4.45 -31.45 -11.29
CA ALA A 201 3.33 -32.29 -11.71
C ALA A 201 2.04 -31.49 -11.95
N SER A 202 1.94 -30.25 -11.45
CA SER A 202 0.74 -29.42 -11.60
C SER A 202 0.71 -28.75 -12.98
N LYS A 203 -0.29 -29.10 -13.82
CA LYS A 203 -0.51 -28.45 -15.12
C LYS A 203 -0.71 -26.95 -15.01
N ALA A 204 -1.42 -26.49 -13.99
CA ALA A 204 -1.66 -25.07 -13.74
C ALA A 204 -0.34 -24.33 -13.46
N VAL A 205 0.54 -24.92 -12.64
CA VAL A 205 1.87 -24.36 -12.38
C VAL A 205 2.71 -24.34 -13.66
N GLN A 206 2.70 -25.43 -14.44
CA GLN A 206 3.42 -25.51 -15.72
C GLN A 206 2.97 -24.45 -16.74
N GLN A 207 1.69 -24.08 -16.76
CA GLN A 207 1.20 -23.02 -17.64
C GLN A 207 1.76 -21.65 -17.23
N HIS A 208 1.62 -21.27 -15.96
CA HIS A 208 2.11 -19.99 -15.47
C HIS A 208 3.64 -19.87 -15.53
N LEU A 209 4.38 -20.98 -15.33
CA LEU A 209 5.84 -20.99 -15.52
C LEU A 209 6.25 -20.54 -16.93
N ARG A 210 5.50 -20.91 -17.97
CA ARG A 210 5.80 -20.50 -19.35
C ARG A 210 5.62 -18.99 -19.56
N GLU A 211 4.78 -18.35 -18.77
CA GLU A 211 4.55 -16.91 -18.82
C GLU A 211 5.69 -16.13 -18.15
N MET A 212 6.44 -16.78 -17.25
CA MET A 212 7.59 -16.22 -16.54
C MET A 212 8.92 -16.39 -17.29
N VAL A 213 9.13 -17.54 -17.94
CA VAL A 213 10.37 -17.81 -18.68
C VAL A 213 10.56 -16.81 -19.82
N GLY A 214 11.76 -16.24 -19.91
CA GLY A 214 12.14 -15.23 -20.89
C GLY A 214 11.65 -13.81 -20.56
N LYS A 215 10.94 -13.59 -19.44
CA LYS A 215 10.61 -12.25 -18.97
C LYS A 215 11.79 -11.61 -18.21
N PRO A 216 11.84 -10.27 -18.11
CA PRO A 216 12.74 -9.59 -17.19
C PRO A 216 12.65 -10.16 -15.77
N TYR A 217 13.79 -10.37 -15.12
CA TYR A 217 13.86 -10.74 -13.73
C TYR A 217 13.31 -9.61 -12.87
N SER A 218 12.26 -9.92 -12.11
CA SER A 218 11.64 -9.07 -11.10
C SER A 218 11.21 -9.97 -9.97
N ARG A 219 11.81 -9.78 -8.80
CA ARG A 219 11.42 -10.45 -7.56
C ARG A 219 9.97 -10.16 -7.21
N MET A 220 9.51 -8.93 -7.41
CA MET A 220 8.11 -8.52 -7.21
C MET A 220 7.16 -9.36 -8.05
N THR A 221 7.48 -9.56 -9.33
CA THR A 221 6.67 -10.40 -10.24
C THR A 221 6.71 -11.87 -9.83
N ILE A 222 7.87 -12.37 -9.39
CA ILE A 222 8.03 -13.75 -8.93
C ILE A 222 7.27 -13.98 -7.62
N ASP A 223 7.35 -13.06 -6.66
CA ASP A 223 6.64 -13.14 -5.39
C ASP A 223 5.12 -13.10 -5.62
N LEU A 224 4.63 -12.27 -6.54
CA LEU A 224 3.23 -12.29 -6.94
C LEU A 224 2.84 -13.64 -7.57
N PHE A 225 3.67 -14.20 -8.44
CA PHE A 225 3.45 -15.55 -8.99
C PHE A 225 3.43 -16.62 -7.90
N LEU A 226 4.31 -16.53 -6.90
CA LEU A 226 4.33 -17.41 -5.74
C LEU A 226 3.04 -17.29 -4.93
N THR A 227 2.58 -16.07 -4.66
CA THR A 227 1.34 -15.80 -3.92
C THR A 227 0.09 -16.27 -4.66
N GLU A 228 -0.02 -15.99 -5.96
CA GLU A 228 -1.26 -16.20 -6.72
C GLU A 228 -1.36 -17.60 -7.35
N ALA A 229 -0.24 -18.18 -7.80
CA ALA A 229 -0.25 -19.45 -8.52
C ALA A 229 0.27 -20.63 -7.70
N ILE A 230 1.21 -20.41 -6.78
CA ILE A 230 1.86 -21.48 -6.02
C ILE A 230 1.21 -21.68 -4.64
N ARG A 231 0.97 -20.62 -3.86
CA ARG A 231 0.35 -20.70 -2.54
C ARG A 231 -0.98 -21.46 -2.56
N PRO A 232 -1.92 -21.23 -3.51
CA PRO A 232 -3.19 -21.96 -3.53
C PRO A 232 -3.05 -23.47 -3.74
N VAL A 233 -1.97 -23.93 -4.40
CA VAL A 233 -1.69 -25.37 -4.58
C VAL A 233 -1.42 -26.04 -3.24
N TYR A 234 -0.75 -25.35 -2.32
CA TYR A 234 -0.47 -25.84 -0.97
C TYR A 234 -1.68 -25.71 -0.05
N LEU A 235 -2.38 -24.57 -0.10
CA LEU A 235 -3.59 -24.37 0.70
C LEU A 235 -4.62 -25.47 0.45
N ARG A 236 -4.86 -25.85 -0.82
CA ARG A 236 -5.77 -26.94 -1.18
C ARG A 236 -5.37 -28.32 -0.65
N LYS A 237 -4.08 -28.49 -0.33
CA LYS A 237 -3.56 -29.74 0.24
C LYS A 237 -3.59 -29.76 1.77
N GLY A 238 -4.08 -28.69 2.42
CA GLY A 238 -4.07 -28.55 3.88
C GLY A 238 -2.78 -27.97 4.45
N CYS A 239 -1.83 -27.57 3.59
CA CYS A 239 -0.64 -26.83 4.00
C CYS A 239 -1.03 -25.35 4.20
N LEU A 240 -1.48 -25.00 5.41
CA LEU A 240 -2.10 -23.69 5.69
C LEU A 240 -1.12 -22.52 5.84
N HIS A 241 0.15 -22.81 6.13
CA HIS A 241 1.21 -21.81 6.28
C HIS A 241 2.47 -22.20 5.48
N PRO A 242 2.37 -22.33 4.15
CA PRO A 242 3.53 -22.65 3.34
C PRO A 242 4.50 -21.46 3.37
N LYS A 243 5.78 -21.72 3.62
CA LYS A 243 6.83 -20.71 3.53
C LYS A 243 7.36 -20.69 2.11
N LEU A 244 7.10 -19.60 1.41
CA LEU A 244 7.63 -19.32 0.08
C LEU A 244 8.83 -18.39 0.28
N GLY A 245 10.03 -18.94 0.17
CA GLY A 245 11.29 -18.21 0.41
C GLY A 245 11.63 -17.26 -0.74
N PRO A 246 12.55 -16.32 -0.50
CA PRO A 246 12.95 -15.35 -1.51
C PRO A 246 13.61 -16.04 -2.72
N PRO A 247 13.41 -15.51 -3.94
CA PRO A 247 14.09 -16.01 -5.13
C PRO A 247 15.62 -15.90 -5.02
N GLU A 248 16.33 -16.99 -5.31
CA GLU A 248 17.79 -17.08 -5.27
C GLU A 248 18.36 -17.24 -6.68
N ILE A 249 19.36 -16.44 -7.05
CA ILE A 249 20.11 -16.65 -8.29
C ILE A 249 21.26 -17.63 -8.01
N ARG A 250 21.04 -18.90 -8.33
CA ARG A 250 22.06 -19.95 -8.19
C ARG A 250 22.91 -20.01 -9.44
N LEU A 251 24.02 -19.28 -9.44
CA LEU A 251 25.02 -19.43 -10.48
C LEU A 251 25.78 -20.74 -10.30
N THR A 252 25.86 -21.53 -11.36
CA THR A 252 26.80 -22.66 -11.42
C THR A 252 28.19 -22.11 -11.68
N GLY A 253 28.94 -21.75 -10.63
CA GLY A 253 30.28 -21.18 -10.76
C GLY A 253 30.64 -20.18 -9.67
N ASN A 254 31.81 -19.54 -9.82
CA ASN A 254 32.35 -18.58 -8.86
C ASN A 254 31.35 -17.42 -8.62
N PRO A 255 30.93 -17.14 -7.37
CA PRO A 255 29.98 -16.07 -7.05
C PRO A 255 30.46 -14.65 -7.44
N SER A 256 31.75 -14.48 -7.77
CA SER A 256 32.31 -13.22 -8.28
C SER A 256 32.23 -13.05 -9.82
N GLN A 257 31.58 -13.97 -10.54
CA GLN A 257 31.52 -13.94 -12.00
C GLN A 257 30.37 -13.05 -12.50
N LYS A 258 30.56 -12.35 -13.64
CA LYS A 258 29.50 -11.55 -14.27
C LYS A 258 28.27 -12.42 -14.58
N LEU A 259 27.09 -11.96 -14.19
CA LEU A 259 25.83 -12.64 -14.48
C LEU A 259 25.60 -12.75 -16.00
N PRO A 260 25.16 -13.92 -16.50
CA PRO A 260 24.66 -14.05 -17.87
C PRO A 260 23.39 -13.23 -18.06
N GLN A 261 23.05 -12.86 -19.31
CA GLN A 261 21.80 -12.14 -19.61
C GLN A 261 20.54 -12.95 -19.28
N GLN A 262 20.65 -14.27 -19.24
CA GLN A 262 19.59 -15.20 -18.84
C GLN A 262 20.05 -15.92 -17.57
N ILE A 263 19.26 -15.85 -16.51
CA ILE A 263 19.62 -16.39 -15.18
C ILE A 263 18.65 -17.47 -14.72
N PRO A 264 19.13 -18.57 -14.14
CA PRO A 264 18.28 -19.51 -13.43
C PRO A 264 17.87 -18.93 -12.07
N VAL A 265 16.59 -19.05 -11.73
CA VAL A 265 16.03 -18.59 -10.46
C VAL A 265 15.61 -19.80 -9.65
N PHE A 266 16.15 -19.96 -8.45
CA PHE A 266 15.75 -21.00 -7.52
C PHE A 266 14.76 -20.45 -6.48
N LEU A 267 13.73 -21.23 -6.18
CA LEU A 267 12.62 -20.88 -5.30
C LEU A 267 12.58 -21.85 -4.11
N PRO A 268 13.07 -21.43 -2.94
CA PRO A 268 12.95 -22.20 -1.70
C PRO A 268 11.47 -22.25 -1.28
N ILE A 269 10.98 -23.44 -0.98
CA ILE A 269 9.60 -23.68 -0.58
C ILE A 269 9.62 -24.74 0.52
N ASP A 270 9.05 -24.37 1.66
CA ASP A 270 8.70 -25.30 2.72
C ASP A 270 7.16 -25.33 2.77
N PRO A 271 6.53 -26.41 2.26
CA PRO A 271 5.08 -26.54 2.29
C PRO A 271 4.51 -26.48 3.71
N GLY A 272 5.28 -26.85 4.73
CA GLY A 272 4.79 -27.06 6.08
C GLY A 272 3.90 -28.32 6.20
N PRO A 273 3.40 -28.59 7.42
CA PRO A 273 2.56 -29.75 7.68
C PRO A 273 1.18 -29.61 7.02
N VAL A 274 0.59 -30.76 6.67
CA VAL A 274 -0.80 -30.85 6.22
C VAL A 274 -1.70 -30.90 7.45
N TYR A 275 -2.67 -30.00 7.54
CA TYR A 275 -3.68 -29.97 8.59
C TYR A 275 -5.01 -30.56 8.11
N HIS A 276 -5.74 -31.16 9.04
CA HIS A 276 -7.13 -31.58 8.88
C HIS A 276 -8.06 -30.68 9.69
N TRP A 277 -9.25 -30.44 9.16
CA TRP A 277 -10.27 -29.66 9.83
C TRP A 277 -10.74 -30.36 11.09
N LYS A 278 -10.75 -29.67 12.22
CA LYS A 278 -11.28 -30.21 13.47
C LYS A 278 -12.68 -29.69 13.73
N GLU A 279 -12.81 -28.38 13.95
CA GLU A 279 -14.08 -27.75 14.31
C GLU A 279 -14.00 -26.22 14.15
N VAL A 280 -15.16 -25.58 14.22
CA VAL A 280 -15.30 -24.12 14.34
C VAL A 280 -16.17 -23.80 15.55
N HIS A 281 -15.76 -22.81 16.32
CA HIS A 281 -16.49 -22.25 17.45
C HIS A 281 -16.95 -20.84 17.10
N TRP A 282 -18.25 -20.61 17.14
CA TRP A 282 -18.86 -19.34 16.80
C TRP A 282 -19.10 -18.49 18.04
N VAL A 283 -18.85 -17.19 17.93
CA VAL A 283 -19.14 -16.20 18.97
C VAL A 283 -19.83 -15.01 18.32
N GLY A 284 -20.95 -14.55 18.88
CA GLY A 284 -21.64 -13.34 18.42
C GLY A 284 -22.64 -13.55 17.28
N ASN A 285 -22.87 -14.80 16.85
CA ASN A 285 -23.93 -15.14 15.91
C ASN A 285 -25.29 -15.17 16.61
N ILE A 286 -26.09 -14.11 16.45
CA ILE A 286 -27.42 -13.96 17.05
C ILE A 286 -28.50 -14.26 16.01
N THR A 287 -28.28 -13.79 14.78
CA THR A 287 -29.23 -13.88 13.67
C THR A 287 -29.16 -15.23 12.96
N VAL A 288 -27.95 -15.73 12.71
CA VAL A 288 -27.71 -16.93 11.92
C VAL A 288 -27.32 -18.10 12.82
N SER A 289 -27.96 -19.25 12.61
CA SER A 289 -27.71 -20.45 13.40
C SER A 289 -26.33 -21.04 13.10
N GLU A 290 -25.68 -21.65 14.10
CA GLU A 290 -24.41 -22.36 13.88
C GLU A 290 -24.54 -23.49 12.84
N PHE A 291 -25.72 -24.11 12.70
CA PHE A 291 -25.95 -25.12 11.68
C PHE A 291 -25.80 -24.55 10.26
N THR A 292 -26.39 -23.38 10.01
CA THR A 292 -26.25 -22.65 8.74
C THR A 292 -24.80 -22.25 8.51
N LEU A 293 -24.17 -21.61 9.50
CA LEU A 293 -22.78 -21.15 9.41
C LEU A 293 -21.79 -22.30 9.16
N ASN A 294 -22.00 -23.44 9.81
CA ASN A 294 -21.19 -24.65 9.56
C ASN A 294 -21.43 -25.20 8.15
N GLY A 295 -22.66 -25.13 7.65
CA GLY A 295 -23.01 -25.46 6.28
C GLY A 295 -22.30 -24.56 5.27
N ASP A 296 -22.23 -23.26 5.55
CA ASP A 296 -21.56 -22.27 4.72
C ASP A 296 -20.04 -22.51 4.68
N VAL A 297 -19.40 -22.86 5.80
CA VAL A 297 -17.99 -23.28 5.79
C VAL A 297 -17.80 -24.55 4.93
N GLY A 298 -18.70 -25.52 5.08
CA GLY A 298 -18.75 -26.71 4.22
C GLY A 298 -17.65 -27.74 4.48
N LEU A 299 -16.99 -27.71 5.64
CA LEU A 299 -15.98 -28.67 6.07
C LEU A 299 -16.44 -29.48 7.27
N LYS A 300 -16.09 -30.78 7.29
CA LYS A 300 -16.41 -31.71 8.37
C LYS A 300 -15.15 -32.09 9.14
N PRO A 301 -15.28 -32.47 10.43
CA PRO A 301 -14.15 -32.96 11.21
C PRO A 301 -13.45 -34.13 10.49
N GLY A 302 -12.13 -34.02 10.33
CA GLY A 302 -11.29 -34.98 9.62
C GLY A 302 -11.09 -34.73 8.13
N ASP A 303 -11.82 -33.79 7.52
CA ASP A 303 -11.54 -33.36 6.15
C ASP A 303 -10.15 -32.71 6.07
N VAL A 304 -9.51 -32.73 4.90
CA VAL A 304 -8.32 -31.90 4.69
C VAL A 304 -8.72 -30.45 4.89
N ALA A 305 -7.94 -29.69 5.66
CA ALA A 305 -8.19 -28.28 5.88
C ALA A 305 -7.83 -27.47 4.62
N ASP A 306 -8.59 -27.61 3.55
CA ASP A 306 -8.38 -26.88 2.29
C ASP A 306 -8.52 -25.38 2.56
N GLY A 307 -7.38 -24.68 2.59
CA GLY A 307 -7.34 -23.25 2.88
C GLY A 307 -8.12 -22.38 1.89
N MET A 308 -8.28 -22.83 0.64
CA MET A 308 -9.11 -22.12 -0.35
C MET A 308 -10.60 -22.32 -0.05
N GLN A 309 -10.99 -23.52 0.37
CA GLN A 309 -12.37 -23.79 0.77
C GLN A 309 -12.73 -23.08 2.07
N ILE A 310 -11.79 -22.98 3.02
CA ILE A 310 -11.93 -22.25 4.27
C ILE A 310 -12.21 -20.77 3.99
N GLU A 311 -11.37 -20.11 3.19
CA GLU A 311 -11.56 -18.68 2.87
C GLU A 311 -12.89 -18.43 2.15
N ALA A 312 -13.22 -19.25 1.15
CA ALA A 312 -14.51 -19.18 0.48
C ALA A 312 -15.69 -19.46 1.44
N GLY A 313 -15.46 -20.25 2.49
CA GLY A 313 -16.43 -20.48 3.56
C GLY A 313 -16.68 -19.23 4.38
N TRP A 314 -15.64 -18.46 4.71
CA TRP A 314 -15.77 -17.17 5.38
C TRP A 314 -16.48 -16.13 4.51
N ASP A 315 -16.21 -16.13 3.20
CA ASP A 315 -16.94 -15.30 2.24
C ASP A 315 -18.44 -15.63 2.26
N ARG A 316 -18.81 -16.90 2.17
CA ARG A 316 -20.22 -17.35 2.24
C ARG A 316 -20.90 -16.97 3.55
N VAL A 317 -20.18 -17.02 4.68
CA VAL A 317 -20.71 -16.58 5.97
C VAL A 317 -20.97 -15.07 5.98
N ARG A 318 -20.08 -14.26 5.40
CA ARG A 318 -20.29 -12.80 5.25
C ARG A 318 -21.48 -12.52 4.30
N GLU A 319 -21.61 -13.29 3.22
CA GLU A 319 -22.74 -13.21 2.30
C GLU A 319 -24.06 -13.55 3.00
N GLU A 320 -24.08 -14.62 3.80
CA GLU A 320 -25.26 -15.04 4.57
C GLU A 320 -25.72 -13.92 5.51
N LEU A 321 -24.81 -13.30 6.26
CA LEU A 321 -25.14 -12.13 7.09
C LEU A 321 -25.70 -10.97 6.25
N GLY A 322 -25.15 -10.74 5.06
CA GLY A 322 -25.66 -9.78 4.09
C GLY A 322 -27.08 -10.09 3.59
N HIS A 323 -27.46 -11.36 3.46
CA HIS A 323 -28.84 -11.77 3.14
C HIS A 323 -29.84 -11.33 4.22
N HIS A 324 -29.40 -11.24 5.47
CA HIS A 324 -30.20 -10.75 6.59
C HIS A 324 -30.08 -9.24 6.84
N GLY A 325 -29.43 -8.50 5.94
CA GLY A 325 -29.31 -7.04 5.97
C GLY A 325 -28.11 -6.49 6.76
N TYR A 326 -27.18 -7.34 7.16
CA TYR A 326 -25.97 -6.93 7.90
C TYR A 326 -24.80 -6.68 6.94
N LEU A 327 -24.85 -5.55 6.24
CA LEU A 327 -23.88 -5.22 5.18
C LEU A 327 -22.48 -4.89 5.70
N ASP A 328 -22.39 -4.39 6.93
CA ASP A 328 -21.11 -4.06 7.59
C ASP A 328 -20.64 -5.17 8.54
N ALA A 329 -21.24 -6.37 8.42
CA ALA A 329 -20.89 -7.49 9.29
C ALA A 329 -19.40 -7.82 9.16
N LYS A 330 -18.74 -8.00 10.31
CA LYS A 330 -17.35 -8.46 10.38
C LYS A 330 -17.31 -9.89 10.88
N VAL A 331 -16.48 -10.69 10.23
CA VAL A 331 -16.23 -12.09 10.56
C VAL A 331 -14.73 -12.21 10.76
N ASP A 332 -14.32 -12.43 12.01
CA ASP A 332 -12.94 -12.45 12.46
C ASP A 332 -12.54 -13.88 12.85
N PRO A 333 -12.09 -14.72 11.89
CA PRO A 333 -11.66 -16.08 12.14
C PRO A 333 -10.24 -16.13 12.72
N VAL A 334 -10.09 -16.77 13.88
CA VAL A 334 -8.78 -16.98 14.53
C VAL A 334 -8.45 -18.49 14.54
N PRO A 335 -7.42 -18.93 13.81
CA PRO A 335 -7.04 -20.35 13.79
C PRO A 335 -6.30 -20.76 15.06
N ALA A 336 -6.53 -21.99 15.49
CA ALA A 336 -5.79 -22.69 16.55
C ALA A 336 -5.25 -24.01 15.98
N PHE A 337 -3.93 -24.07 15.83
CA PHE A 337 -3.23 -25.24 15.29
C PHE A 337 -2.84 -26.21 16.38
N ASP A 338 -3.14 -27.49 16.18
CA ASP A 338 -2.57 -28.60 16.93
C ASP A 338 -1.52 -29.28 16.04
N GLU A 339 -0.25 -28.94 16.25
CA GLU A 339 0.88 -29.49 15.49
C GLU A 339 1.03 -31.00 15.70
N SER A 340 0.65 -31.52 16.88
CA SER A 340 0.80 -32.93 17.22
C SER A 340 -0.27 -33.81 16.56
N ALA A 341 -1.50 -33.30 16.53
CA ALA A 341 -2.63 -33.98 15.90
C ALA A 341 -2.73 -33.67 14.39
N HIS A 342 -1.95 -32.72 13.88
CA HIS A 342 -2.08 -32.17 12.53
C HIS A 342 -3.52 -31.73 12.22
N THR A 343 -4.12 -31.01 13.17
CA THR A 343 -5.47 -30.46 13.00
C THR A 343 -5.53 -28.96 13.24
N VAL A 344 -6.56 -28.31 12.69
CA VAL A 344 -6.84 -26.89 12.91
C VAL A 344 -8.28 -26.71 13.38
N SER A 345 -8.48 -25.88 14.39
CA SER A 345 -9.80 -25.39 14.81
C SER A 345 -9.87 -23.88 14.59
N TYR A 346 -11.06 -23.33 14.44
CA TYR A 346 -11.25 -21.88 14.32
C TYR A 346 -12.14 -21.34 15.43
N SER A 347 -11.73 -20.25 16.06
CA SER A 347 -12.61 -19.42 16.88
C SER A 347 -13.02 -18.22 16.05
N VAL A 348 -14.30 -18.12 15.70
CA VAL A 348 -14.80 -17.08 14.78
C VAL A 348 -15.70 -16.14 15.55
N THR A 349 -15.29 -14.87 15.62
CA THR A 349 -16.11 -13.80 16.21
C THR A 349 -16.88 -13.09 15.10
N ILE A 350 -18.19 -13.01 15.26
CA ILE A 350 -19.09 -12.28 14.37
C ILE A 350 -19.54 -11.00 15.06
N HIS A 351 -19.32 -9.89 14.37
CA HIS A 351 -19.88 -8.59 14.71
C HIS A 351 -20.90 -8.21 13.62
N GLU A 352 -22.18 -8.53 13.85
CA GLU A 352 -23.24 -8.32 12.86
C GLU A 352 -23.40 -6.83 12.47
N GLY A 353 -23.18 -5.91 13.40
CA GLY A 353 -23.29 -4.47 13.13
C GLY A 353 -24.75 -4.02 13.01
N LEU A 354 -25.00 -3.02 12.16
CA LEU A 354 -26.34 -2.48 11.95
C LEU A 354 -27.10 -3.32 10.92
N GLN A 355 -28.37 -3.63 11.22
CA GLN A 355 -29.27 -4.24 10.24
C GLN A 355 -29.89 -3.15 9.37
N TYR A 356 -29.57 -3.18 8.08
CA TYR A 356 -30.01 -2.21 7.10
C TYR A 356 -31.39 -2.54 6.53
N ARG A 357 -32.17 -1.48 6.30
CA ARG A 357 -33.44 -1.52 5.57
C ARG A 357 -33.27 -0.88 4.20
N PHE A 358 -34.00 -1.36 3.21
CA PHE A 358 -33.96 -0.75 1.88
C PHE A 358 -34.52 0.68 1.92
N GLY A 359 -33.71 1.66 1.50
CA GLY A 359 -34.08 3.07 1.42
C GLY A 359 -34.79 3.37 0.10
N LYS A 360 -34.02 3.62 -0.95
CA LYS A 360 -34.53 3.83 -2.31
C LYS A 360 -33.55 3.30 -3.36
N MET A 361 -34.06 3.18 -4.59
CA MET A 361 -33.24 2.89 -5.76
C MET A 361 -33.05 4.18 -6.58
N VAL A 362 -31.80 4.49 -6.91
CA VAL A 362 -31.39 5.61 -7.76
C VAL A 362 -30.89 5.04 -9.08
N LEU A 363 -31.50 5.47 -10.17
CA LEU A 363 -31.21 5.00 -11.52
C LEU A 363 -30.62 6.13 -12.36
N THR A 364 -29.57 5.83 -13.12
CA THR A 364 -29.01 6.74 -14.14
C THR A 364 -28.82 6.02 -15.47
N GLY A 365 -28.92 6.74 -16.58
CA GLY A 365 -28.69 6.20 -17.93
C GLY A 365 -29.85 5.40 -18.52
N LEU A 366 -30.99 5.28 -17.83
CA LEU A 366 -32.20 4.65 -18.35
C LEU A 366 -33.22 5.67 -18.87
N SER A 367 -34.09 5.23 -19.78
CA SER A 367 -35.28 6.00 -20.16
C SER A 367 -36.35 5.91 -19.05
N PRO A 368 -37.24 6.91 -18.90
CA PRO A 368 -38.29 6.88 -17.87
C PRO A 368 -39.21 5.64 -17.93
N ALA A 369 -39.42 5.10 -19.14
CA ALA A 369 -40.21 3.87 -19.31
C ALA A 369 -39.48 2.63 -18.77
N ALA A 370 -38.16 2.55 -18.98
CA ALA A 370 -37.32 1.49 -18.47
C ALA A 370 -37.15 1.59 -16.94
N GLU A 371 -36.94 2.79 -16.41
CA GLU A 371 -36.89 3.03 -14.95
C GLU A 371 -38.16 2.55 -14.26
N LYS A 372 -39.34 2.89 -14.81
CA LYS A 372 -40.62 2.44 -14.26
C LYS A 372 -40.73 0.92 -14.22
N LYS A 373 -40.24 0.22 -15.24
CA LYS A 373 -40.23 -1.25 -15.25
C LYS A 373 -39.27 -1.83 -14.23
N LEU A 374 -38.07 -1.27 -14.10
CA LEU A 374 -37.09 -1.71 -13.11
C LEU A 374 -37.59 -1.48 -11.67
N HIS A 375 -38.19 -0.32 -11.39
CA HIS A 375 -38.84 -0.07 -10.09
C HIS A 375 -39.98 -1.07 -9.80
N ALA A 376 -40.77 -1.45 -10.83
CA ALA A 376 -41.84 -2.43 -10.66
C ALA A 376 -41.33 -3.87 -10.48
N ALA A 377 -40.17 -4.19 -11.07
CA ALA A 377 -39.50 -5.48 -10.91
C ALA A 377 -38.67 -5.58 -9.63
N TRP A 378 -38.51 -4.48 -8.90
CA TRP A 378 -37.69 -4.43 -7.69
C TRP A 378 -38.32 -5.25 -6.55
N PRO A 379 -37.62 -6.25 -6.01
CA PRO A 379 -38.23 -7.23 -5.11
C PRO A 379 -38.24 -6.82 -3.62
N ILE A 380 -37.60 -5.69 -3.26
CA ILE A 380 -37.47 -5.24 -1.86
C ILE A 380 -38.29 -3.96 -1.67
N PRO A 381 -39.40 -3.99 -0.93
CA PRO A 381 -40.16 -2.78 -0.60
C PRO A 381 -39.35 -1.81 0.28
N GLN A 382 -39.60 -0.51 0.11
CA GLN A 382 -38.98 0.53 0.92
C GLN A 382 -39.30 0.33 2.42
N GLY A 383 -38.27 0.39 3.26
CA GLY A 383 -38.35 0.19 4.72
C GLY A 383 -38.31 -1.27 5.19
N GLU A 384 -38.36 -2.24 4.28
CA GLU A 384 -38.12 -3.65 4.61
C GLU A 384 -36.63 -3.92 4.83
N ILE A 385 -36.31 -5.02 5.52
CA ILE A 385 -34.91 -5.45 5.70
C ILE A 385 -34.31 -5.64 4.31
N PHE A 386 -33.12 -5.07 4.11
CA PHE A 386 -32.41 -5.24 2.87
C PHE A 386 -31.92 -6.69 2.77
N ASP A 387 -32.30 -7.38 1.70
CA ASP A 387 -31.90 -8.76 1.44
C ASP A 387 -30.98 -8.77 0.22
N LYS A 388 -29.69 -9.01 0.49
CA LYS A 388 -28.64 -8.99 -0.55
C LYS A 388 -28.87 -10.06 -1.62
N THR A 389 -29.51 -11.18 -1.30
CA THR A 389 -29.86 -12.23 -2.27
C THR A 389 -30.76 -11.67 -3.36
N LYS A 390 -31.84 -10.99 -2.95
CA LYS A 390 -32.81 -10.39 -3.88
C LYS A 390 -32.19 -9.28 -4.73
N TYR A 391 -31.27 -8.52 -4.15
CA TYR A 391 -30.47 -7.53 -4.87
C TYR A 391 -29.61 -8.17 -5.97
N GLU A 392 -28.85 -9.21 -5.63
CA GLU A 392 -27.98 -9.93 -6.57
C GLU A 392 -28.77 -10.65 -7.68
N GLU A 393 -29.94 -11.20 -7.37
CA GLU A 393 -30.84 -11.77 -8.38
C GLU A 393 -31.26 -10.73 -9.43
N VAL A 394 -31.50 -9.47 -9.03
CA VAL A 394 -31.82 -8.40 -9.98
C VAL A 394 -30.60 -8.06 -10.83
N LEU A 395 -29.41 -7.95 -10.24
CA LEU A 395 -28.18 -7.69 -11.01
C LEU A 395 -27.90 -8.80 -12.04
N MET A 396 -28.05 -10.05 -11.66
CA MET A 396 -27.92 -11.19 -12.55
C MET A 396 -28.95 -11.12 -13.70
N LYS A 397 -30.20 -10.80 -13.40
CA LYS A 397 -31.25 -10.61 -14.42
C LYS A 397 -30.91 -9.46 -15.35
N LEU A 398 -30.42 -8.33 -14.85
CA LEU A 398 -29.96 -7.23 -15.72
C LEU A 398 -28.87 -7.74 -16.67
N GLN A 399 -27.83 -8.40 -16.14
CA GLN A 399 -26.69 -8.82 -16.95
C GLN A 399 -27.02 -9.91 -18.00
N LEU A 400 -27.83 -10.91 -17.64
CA LEU A 400 -28.00 -12.12 -18.47
C LEU A 400 -29.40 -12.27 -19.07
N HIS A 401 -30.41 -11.63 -18.48
CA HIS A 401 -31.82 -11.88 -18.75
C HIS A 401 -32.65 -10.59 -18.71
N GLN A 402 -32.14 -9.50 -19.30
CA GLN A 402 -32.74 -8.18 -19.22
C GLN A 402 -34.19 -8.14 -19.73
N GLU A 403 -34.54 -9.04 -20.64
CA GLU A 403 -35.90 -9.24 -21.15
C GLU A 403 -36.91 -9.62 -20.05
N GLN A 404 -36.47 -10.24 -18.96
CA GLN A 404 -37.34 -10.57 -17.82
C GLN A 404 -37.76 -9.32 -17.03
N ILE A 405 -36.96 -8.26 -17.07
CA ILE A 405 -37.26 -6.98 -16.41
C ILE A 405 -37.93 -6.02 -17.39
N PHE A 406 -37.38 -5.90 -18.59
CA PHE A 406 -37.76 -4.86 -19.54
C PHE A 406 -38.71 -5.33 -20.65
N GLY A 407 -38.92 -6.63 -20.83
CA GLY A 407 -39.72 -7.21 -21.92
C GLY A 407 -39.17 -6.79 -23.29
N GLU A 408 -40.07 -6.40 -24.19
CA GLU A 408 -39.73 -5.99 -25.57
C GLU A 408 -39.26 -4.53 -25.69
N LEU A 409 -38.93 -3.85 -24.59
CA LEU A 409 -38.42 -2.47 -24.69
C LEU A 409 -37.06 -2.47 -25.41
N PRO A 410 -36.85 -1.60 -26.42
CA PRO A 410 -35.55 -1.46 -27.07
C PRO A 410 -34.58 -0.78 -26.10
N LEU A 411 -33.81 -1.57 -25.37
CA LEU A 411 -32.78 -1.14 -24.42
C LEU A 411 -31.42 -1.64 -24.89
N HIS A 412 -30.45 -0.74 -24.89
CA HIS A 412 -29.06 -1.04 -25.18
C HIS A 412 -28.23 -0.31 -24.12
N TYR A 413 -27.53 -1.08 -23.31
CA TYR A 413 -26.48 -0.59 -22.41
C TYR A 413 -25.33 -1.61 -22.47
N GLU A 414 -24.10 -1.14 -22.32
CA GLU A 414 -22.89 -1.96 -22.37
C GLU A 414 -22.56 -2.55 -21.00
N SER A 415 -22.87 -1.81 -19.93
CA SER A 415 -22.62 -2.23 -18.54
C SER A 415 -23.55 -1.56 -17.55
N VAL A 416 -23.70 -2.17 -16.37
CA VAL A 416 -24.42 -1.60 -15.22
C VAL A 416 -23.46 -1.46 -14.06
N GLY A 417 -23.05 -0.21 -13.78
CA GLY A 417 -22.41 0.13 -12.52
C GLY A 417 -23.41 -0.03 -11.38
N HIS A 418 -22.99 -0.60 -10.26
CA HIS A 418 -23.88 -0.85 -9.13
C HIS A 418 -23.16 -0.61 -7.80
N TRP A 419 -23.83 0.08 -6.88
CA TRP A 419 -23.29 0.40 -5.56
C TRP A 419 -24.39 0.34 -4.51
N LEU A 420 -24.00 -0.04 -3.30
CA LEU A 420 -24.80 0.11 -2.09
C LEU A 420 -24.27 1.31 -1.32
N GLU A 421 -25.16 2.21 -0.93
CA GLU A 421 -24.85 3.38 -0.13
C GLU A 421 -25.51 3.23 1.25
N PRO A 422 -24.87 2.52 2.20
CA PRO A 422 -25.40 2.37 3.55
C PRO A 422 -25.28 3.69 4.34
N ASP A 423 -26.38 4.11 4.95
CA ASP A 423 -26.43 5.22 5.89
C ASP A 423 -26.64 4.69 7.32
N ALA A 424 -25.54 4.64 8.08
CA ALA A 424 -25.54 4.20 9.47
C ALA A 424 -26.38 5.11 10.39
N GLY A 425 -26.61 6.36 10.02
CA GLY A 425 -27.42 7.31 10.80
C GLY A 425 -28.92 7.03 10.72
N THR A 426 -29.39 6.55 9.56
CA THR A 426 -30.81 6.21 9.34
C THR A 426 -31.09 4.71 9.39
N GLY A 427 -30.05 3.86 9.33
CA GLY A 427 -30.20 2.40 9.22
C GLY A 427 -30.82 1.98 7.90
N THR A 428 -30.60 2.77 6.85
CA THR A 428 -31.09 2.49 5.50
C THR A 428 -29.95 2.33 4.52
N VAL A 429 -30.17 1.55 3.47
CA VAL A 429 -29.24 1.39 2.36
C VAL A 429 -29.94 1.75 1.06
N ASP A 430 -29.34 2.69 0.33
CA ASP A 430 -29.77 3.05 -0.99
C ASP A 430 -29.03 2.22 -2.04
N VAL A 431 -29.73 1.90 -3.12
CA VAL A 431 -29.18 1.14 -4.25
C VAL A 431 -28.98 2.08 -5.42
N LEU A 432 -27.75 2.19 -5.91
CA LEU A 432 -27.41 3.02 -7.05
C LEU A 432 -27.10 2.12 -8.24
N LEU A 433 -27.80 2.31 -9.36
CA LEU A 433 -27.54 1.60 -10.62
C LEU A 433 -27.31 2.60 -11.75
N ASP A 434 -26.14 2.53 -12.38
CA ASP A 434 -25.71 3.40 -13.47
C ASP A 434 -25.57 2.59 -14.77
N PHE A 435 -26.46 2.87 -15.73
CA PHE A 435 -26.49 2.20 -17.02
C PHE A 435 -25.70 3.01 -18.04
N LYS A 436 -24.71 2.39 -18.70
CA LYS A 436 -23.83 3.05 -19.66
C LYS A 436 -24.08 2.63 -21.10
#